data_AF-V7D6Y9-F1
#
_entry.id   AF-V7D6Y9-F1
#
_cell.length_a   1.000
_cell.length_b   1.000
_cell.length_c   1.000
_cell.angle_alpha   90.00
_cell.angle_beta   90.00
_cell.angle_gamma   90.00
#
_symmetry.space_group_name_H-M   'P 1'
#
loop_
_entity.id
_entity.type
_entity.pdbx_description
1 polymer ?
#
loop_
_entity_poly.entity_id
_entity_poly.type
_entity_poly.pdbx_seq_one_letter_code
_entity_poly.pdbx_strand_id
1 'polypeptide(L)'
;QVRAKIGAGLPLNAVLAGRRWTGEVWSPALHAQYPGRDWILTRILWLSGCEPGVNRLGAVDTFRRYIYLHGTPDTEPLGVALSHGCIRLRNIDLLSLFEQVPAHCPVRIEQAACPQWASLSLQ
;
A
#
# COMPACT_ATOMS: atom_id res chain seq x y z
N GLN A 1 7.48 -8.42 6.90
CA GLN A 1 7.49 -9.19 5.64
C GLN A 1 6.17 -9.06 4.91
N VAL A 2 6.17 -9.27 3.59
CA VAL A 2 4.95 -9.43 2.78
C VAL A 2 4.34 -10.79 3.10
N ARG A 3 3.16 -10.80 3.72
CA ARG A 3 2.44 -12.02 4.07
C ARG A 3 1.58 -12.53 2.92
N ALA A 4 0.94 -11.61 2.20
CA ALA A 4 0.08 -11.93 1.08
C ALA A 4 0.15 -10.84 0.01
N LYS A 5 -0.06 -11.28 -1.23
CA LYS A 5 -0.16 -10.43 -2.42
C LYS A 5 -1.58 -10.55 -2.95
N ILE A 6 -2.26 -9.44 -3.13
CA ILE A 6 -3.67 -9.41 -3.56
C ILE A 6 -3.81 -8.53 -4.79
N GLY A 7 -4.62 -9.00 -5.73
CA GLY A 7 -4.96 -8.26 -6.95
C GLY A 7 -4.13 -8.63 -8.18
N ALA A 8 -3.37 -9.73 -8.16
CA ALA A 8 -2.70 -10.25 -9.35
C ALA A 8 -3.71 -10.42 -10.51
N GLY A 9 -3.34 -9.97 -11.70
CA GLY A 9 -4.21 -10.01 -12.89
C GLY A 9 -5.35 -8.99 -12.94
N LEU A 10 -5.59 -8.21 -11.88
CA LEU A 10 -6.60 -7.15 -11.91
C LEU A 10 -6.14 -5.95 -12.74
N PRO A 11 -7.07 -5.16 -13.31
CA PRO A 11 -6.71 -3.95 -14.04
C PRO A 11 -5.96 -2.94 -13.15
N LEU A 12 -5.19 -2.07 -13.79
CA LEU A 12 -4.65 -0.87 -13.14
C LEU A 12 -5.83 -0.06 -12.56
N ASN A 13 -5.64 0.55 -11.40
CA ASN A 13 -6.68 1.31 -10.69
C ASN A 13 -7.87 0.48 -10.19
N ALA A 14 -7.81 -0.86 -10.20
CA ALA A 14 -8.82 -1.71 -9.59
C ALA A 14 -9.07 -1.31 -8.13
N VAL A 15 -10.33 -1.08 -7.75
CA VAL A 15 -10.70 -0.67 -6.39
C VAL A 15 -10.85 -1.91 -5.51
N LEU A 16 -10.08 -1.96 -4.43
CA LEU A 16 -10.06 -3.06 -3.47
C LEU A 16 -10.75 -2.63 -2.17
N ALA A 17 -11.67 -3.45 -1.66
CA ALA A 17 -12.30 -3.26 -0.36
C ALA A 17 -12.25 -4.58 0.41
N GLY A 18 -11.84 -4.54 1.69
CA GLY A 18 -11.70 -5.76 2.49
C GLY A 18 -10.77 -6.81 1.86
N ARG A 19 -9.76 -6.36 1.09
CA ARG A 19 -8.81 -7.18 0.32
C ARG A 19 -9.43 -7.97 -0.84
N ARG A 20 -10.57 -7.51 -1.38
CA ARG A 20 -11.24 -8.10 -2.54
C ARG A 20 -11.50 -7.03 -3.58
N TRP A 21 -11.48 -7.42 -4.85
CA TRP A 21 -11.91 -6.53 -5.91
C TRP A 21 -13.41 -6.26 -5.78
N THR A 22 -13.76 -4.98 -5.88
CA THR A 22 -15.15 -4.51 -5.86
C THR A 22 -15.84 -4.69 -7.21
N GLY A 23 -15.09 -4.98 -8.28
CA GLY A 23 -15.55 -4.86 -9.67
C GLY A 23 -15.31 -3.47 -10.27
N GLU A 24 -15.03 -2.46 -9.44
CA GLU A 24 -14.80 -1.09 -9.90
C GLU A 24 -13.34 -0.87 -10.34
N VAL A 25 -13.16 0.02 -11.32
CA VAL A 25 -11.87 0.62 -11.68
C VAL A 25 -11.97 2.11 -11.40
N TRP A 26 -11.03 2.63 -10.64
CA TRP A 26 -11.05 4.02 -10.22
C TRP A 26 -10.90 4.96 -11.43
N SER A 27 -11.67 6.05 -11.40
CA SER A 27 -11.58 7.18 -12.32
C SER A 27 -11.88 8.47 -11.56
N PRO A 28 -11.49 9.65 -12.08
CA PRO A 28 -11.86 10.94 -11.48
C PRO A 28 -13.37 11.12 -11.32
N ALA A 29 -14.17 10.62 -12.28
CA ALA A 29 -15.63 10.66 -12.20
C ALA A 29 -16.16 9.81 -11.03
N LEU A 30 -15.63 8.60 -10.84
CA LEU A 30 -15.98 7.75 -9.70
C LEU A 30 -15.54 8.37 -8.38
N HIS A 31 -14.36 9.00 -8.34
CA HIS A 31 -13.88 9.72 -7.17
C HIS A 31 -14.85 10.83 -6.75
N ALA A 32 -15.29 11.66 -7.70
CA ALA A 32 -16.19 12.78 -7.44
C ALA A 32 -17.56 12.33 -6.91
N GLN A 33 -18.02 11.12 -7.26
CA GLN A 33 -19.26 10.54 -6.74
C GLN A 33 -19.17 10.13 -5.27
N TYR A 34 -17.98 9.78 -4.78
CA TYR A 34 -17.76 9.28 -3.42
C TYR A 34 -16.67 10.09 -2.71
N PRO A 35 -16.92 11.38 -2.41
CA PRO A 35 -15.96 12.22 -1.71
C PRO A 35 -15.64 11.62 -0.34
N GLY A 36 -14.35 11.56 0.01
CA GLY A 36 -13.87 11.06 1.30
C GLY A 36 -13.82 9.53 1.44
N ARG A 37 -14.18 8.76 0.40
CA ARG A 37 -13.94 7.30 0.38
C ARG A 37 -12.44 7.03 0.42
N ASP A 38 -12.01 6.14 1.32
CA ASP A 38 -10.61 5.68 1.34
C ASP A 38 -10.37 4.71 0.17
N TRP A 39 -9.49 5.11 -0.74
CA TRP A 39 -9.24 4.39 -1.98
C TRP A 39 -7.99 3.50 -1.85
N ILE A 40 -8.22 2.19 -1.84
CA ILE A 40 -7.16 1.19 -1.97
C ILE A 40 -7.19 0.67 -3.40
N LEU A 41 -6.19 1.03 -4.19
CA LEU A 41 -6.17 0.78 -5.62
C LEU A 41 -5.11 -0.23 -6.05
N THR A 42 -5.32 -0.78 -7.24
CA THR A 42 -4.35 -1.53 -8.05
C THR A 42 -3.93 -2.86 -7.43
N ARG A 43 -3.17 -2.86 -6.33
CA ARG A 43 -2.69 -4.07 -5.64
C ARG A 43 -2.66 -3.85 -4.14
N ILE A 44 -2.52 -4.93 -3.39
CA ILE A 44 -2.17 -4.88 -1.96
C ILE A 44 -1.00 -5.83 -1.71
N LEU A 45 0.07 -5.32 -1.10
CA LEU A 45 1.07 -6.12 -0.40
C LEU A 45 0.77 -6.03 1.09
N TRP A 46 0.22 -7.10 1.66
CA TRP A 46 -0.19 -7.11 3.07
C TRP A 46 0.98 -7.51 3.96
N LEU A 47 1.31 -6.66 4.93
CA LEU A 47 2.42 -6.87 5.85
C LEU A 47 1.99 -7.61 7.12
N SER A 48 2.88 -8.43 7.67
CA SER A 48 2.66 -9.11 8.96
C SER A 48 3.49 -8.62 10.14
N GLY A 49 4.42 -7.68 9.92
CA GLY A 49 5.51 -7.45 10.86
C GLY A 49 6.47 -8.65 10.93
N CYS A 50 7.61 -8.45 11.59
CA CYS A 50 8.64 -9.47 11.77
C CYS A 50 9.06 -9.66 13.24
N GLU A 51 8.75 -8.72 14.12
CA GLU A 51 9.28 -8.65 15.49
C GLU A 51 8.18 -8.92 16.52
N PRO A 52 8.19 -10.11 17.16
CA PRO A 52 7.25 -10.45 18.23
C PRO A 52 7.28 -9.45 19.38
N GLY A 53 6.10 -9.07 19.90
CA GLY A 53 5.95 -8.10 20.98
C GLY A 53 6.08 -6.63 20.54
N VAL A 54 6.60 -6.36 19.34
CA VAL A 54 6.78 -5.01 18.80
C VAL A 54 5.76 -4.71 17.70
N ASN A 55 5.93 -5.31 16.52
CA ASN A 55 5.07 -5.09 15.35
C ASN A 55 4.33 -6.36 14.92
N ARG A 56 4.49 -7.45 15.69
CA ARG A 56 3.84 -8.75 15.51
C ARG A 56 3.49 -9.36 16.87
N LEU A 57 2.30 -9.91 17.03
CA LEU A 57 1.79 -10.57 18.24
C LEU A 57 1.89 -9.72 19.53
N GLY A 58 1.89 -8.39 19.42
CA GLY A 58 1.87 -7.44 20.54
C GLY A 58 0.62 -6.55 20.54
N ALA A 59 0.64 -5.50 21.36
CA ALA A 59 -0.44 -4.50 21.39
C ALA A 59 -0.58 -3.74 20.05
N VAL A 60 0.52 -3.60 19.32
CA VAL A 60 0.56 -2.98 17.99
C VAL A 60 0.95 -4.05 16.96
N ASP A 61 -0.02 -4.80 16.45
CA ASP A 61 0.22 -5.87 15.48
C ASP A 61 -0.07 -5.42 14.03
N THR A 62 0.94 -5.48 13.17
CA THR A 62 0.89 -5.03 11.77
C THR A 62 -0.17 -5.80 10.96
N PHE A 63 -0.27 -7.11 11.18
CA PHE A 63 -1.16 -7.97 10.42
C PHE A 63 -2.63 -7.71 10.80
N ARG A 64 -2.93 -7.71 12.11
CA ARG A 64 -4.25 -7.48 12.70
C ARG A 64 -4.77 -6.08 12.42
N ARG A 65 -3.86 -5.10 12.34
CA ARG A 65 -4.19 -3.72 11.97
C ARG A 65 -4.34 -3.49 10.47
N TYR A 66 -4.19 -4.53 9.64
CA TYR A 66 -4.41 -4.45 8.20
C TYR A 66 -3.46 -3.47 7.48
N ILE A 67 -2.18 -3.45 7.86
CA ILE A 67 -1.21 -2.53 7.25
C ILE A 67 -0.73 -3.03 5.88
N TYR A 68 -0.88 -2.19 4.86
CA TYR A 68 -0.62 -2.52 3.45
C TYR A 68 0.39 -1.56 2.81
N LEU A 69 1.08 -2.04 1.77
CA LEU A 69 1.47 -1.17 0.65
C LEU A 69 0.38 -1.30 -0.41
N HIS A 70 -0.16 -0.17 -0.87
CA HIS A 70 -1.24 -0.15 -1.85
C HIS A 70 -1.25 1.09 -2.73
N GLY A 71 -2.06 1.05 -3.78
CA GLY A 71 -2.14 2.10 -4.79
C GLY A 71 -3.11 3.16 -4.32
N THR A 72 -2.91 4.40 -4.76
CA THR A 72 -3.73 5.53 -4.35
C THR A 72 -4.06 6.42 -5.56
N PRO A 73 -5.18 7.16 -5.55
CA PRO A 73 -5.48 8.15 -6.58
C PRO A 73 -4.33 9.15 -6.78
N ASP A 74 -4.13 9.64 -8.00
CA ASP A 74 -3.08 10.63 -8.28
C ASP A 74 -3.31 11.97 -7.56
N THR A 75 -4.56 12.23 -7.19
CA THR A 75 -4.99 13.41 -6.41
C THR A 75 -4.56 13.35 -4.94
N GLU A 76 -4.24 12.17 -4.41
CA GLU A 76 -3.78 12.04 -3.03
C GLU A 76 -2.31 12.49 -2.91
N PRO A 77 -1.97 13.27 -1.86
CA PRO A 77 -0.60 13.69 -1.62
C PRO A 77 0.27 12.48 -1.24
N LEU A 78 1.47 12.42 -1.81
CA LEU A 78 2.52 11.48 -1.38
C LEU A 78 3.56 12.20 -0.54
N GLY A 79 4.23 11.45 0.35
CA GLY A 79 5.25 11.99 1.25
C GLY A 79 4.69 12.69 2.49
N VAL A 80 3.37 12.75 2.67
CA VAL A 80 2.71 13.31 3.85
C VAL A 80 2.06 12.19 4.67
N ALA A 81 2.24 12.22 5.99
CA ALA A 81 1.69 11.23 6.91
C ALA A 81 0.18 11.44 7.13
N LEU A 82 -0.65 11.02 6.16
CA LEU A 82 -2.11 11.17 6.19
C LEU A 82 -2.89 9.84 6.14
N SER A 83 -2.20 8.70 6.26
CA SER A 83 -2.86 7.41 6.28
C SER A 83 -3.19 6.95 7.71
N HIS A 84 -4.14 6.02 7.85
CA HIS A 84 -4.42 5.31 9.11
C HIS A 84 -3.38 4.22 9.44
N GLY A 85 -2.19 4.27 8.83
CA GLY A 85 -1.08 3.35 9.03
C GLY A 85 -0.59 2.62 7.78
N CYS A 86 -1.39 2.57 6.71
CA CYS A 86 -0.96 2.01 5.42
C CYS A 86 0.08 2.90 4.71
N ILE A 87 0.82 2.32 3.78
CA ILE A 87 1.79 3.01 2.93
C ILE A 87 1.19 3.14 1.53
N ARG A 88 0.99 4.39 1.10
CA ARG A 88 0.42 4.73 -0.22
C ARG A 88 1.55 4.87 -1.24
N LEU A 89 1.35 4.27 -2.42
CA LEU A 89 2.22 4.38 -3.59
C LEU A 89 1.41 4.86 -4.79
N ARG A 90 2.07 5.44 -5.80
CA ARG A 90 1.44 5.60 -7.12
C ARG A 90 1.11 4.22 -7.70
N ASN A 91 0.05 4.16 -8.50
CA ASN A 91 -0.45 2.91 -9.03
C ASN A 91 0.58 2.17 -9.89
N ILE A 92 1.34 2.91 -10.71
CA ILE A 92 2.40 2.34 -11.56
C ILE A 92 3.55 1.78 -10.73
N ASP A 93 4.03 2.54 -9.75
CA ASP A 93 5.12 2.10 -8.87
C ASP A 93 4.74 0.85 -8.08
N LEU A 94 3.51 0.81 -7.57
CA LEU A 94 3.02 -0.37 -6.88
C LEU A 94 2.90 -1.57 -7.81
N LEU A 95 2.41 -1.38 -9.04
CA LEU A 95 2.30 -2.47 -9.99
C LEU A 95 3.69 -3.06 -10.29
N SER A 96 4.68 -2.21 -10.54
CA SER A 96 6.07 -2.61 -10.73
C SER A 96 6.64 -3.35 -9.51
N LEU A 97 6.45 -2.80 -8.32
CA LEU A 97 6.89 -3.42 -7.06
C LEU A 97 6.21 -4.78 -6.84
N PHE A 98 4.91 -4.87 -7.15
CA PHE A 98 4.12 -6.07 -6.96
C PHE A 98 4.65 -7.24 -7.78
N GLU A 99 5.09 -7.02 -9.02
CA GLU A 99 5.65 -8.09 -9.85
C GLU A 99 7.00 -8.59 -9.30
N GLN A 100 7.81 -7.69 -8.74
CA GLN A 100 9.15 -8.01 -8.26
C GLN A 100 9.19 -8.66 -6.87
N VAL A 101 8.19 -8.36 -6.02
CA VAL A 101 8.23 -8.76 -4.61
C VAL A 101 7.52 -10.11 -4.39
N PRO A 102 8.21 -11.17 -3.95
CA PRO A 102 7.57 -12.43 -3.59
C PRO A 102 6.86 -12.36 -2.23
N ALA A 103 5.97 -13.33 -1.98
CA ALA A 103 5.51 -13.58 -0.61
C ALA A 103 6.72 -13.90 0.29
N HIS A 104 6.62 -13.55 1.57
CA HIS A 104 7.67 -13.64 2.58
C HIS A 104 8.87 -12.69 2.39
N CYS A 105 8.87 -11.85 1.35
CA CYS A 105 9.87 -10.80 1.20
C CYS A 105 9.94 -9.94 2.47
N PRO A 106 11.12 -9.81 3.12
CA PRO A 106 11.28 -8.92 4.26
C PRO A 106 11.01 -7.48 3.86
N VAL A 107 10.37 -6.74 4.77
CA VAL A 107 10.11 -5.30 4.58
C VAL A 107 10.62 -4.62 5.84
N ARG A 108 11.54 -3.67 5.66
CA ARG A 108 12.08 -2.83 6.72
C ARG A 108 11.48 -1.44 6.57
N ILE A 109 10.90 -0.92 7.65
CA ILE A 109 10.35 0.43 7.72
C ILE A 109 11.05 1.10 8.90
N GLU A 110 11.72 2.21 8.65
CA GLU A 110 12.49 2.93 9.65
C GLU A 110 12.38 4.44 9.43
N GLN A 111 12.64 5.18 10.49
CA GLN A 111 12.76 6.63 10.43
C GLN A 111 14.23 6.98 10.21
N ALA A 112 14.52 7.83 9.22
CA ALA A 112 15.86 8.34 8.93
C ALA A 112 15.84 9.87 8.82
N ALA A 113 16.83 10.55 9.42
CA ALA A 113 16.90 12.02 9.49
C ALA A 113 17.13 12.72 8.14
N CYS A 114 17.57 11.99 7.12
CA CYS A 114 17.61 12.39 5.72
C CYS A 114 17.75 11.10 4.92
N PRO A 115 16.73 10.65 4.17
CA PRO A 115 16.89 9.44 3.40
C PRO A 115 17.91 9.68 2.29
N GLN A 116 18.93 8.83 2.18
CA GLN A 116 19.88 8.84 1.07
C GLN A 116 19.18 8.79 -0.31
N TRP A 117 17.95 8.29 -0.36
CA TRP A 117 17.13 8.28 -1.57
C TRP A 117 16.56 9.65 -1.96
N ALA A 118 16.47 10.63 -1.06
CA ALA A 118 15.96 11.96 -1.39
C ALA A 118 16.87 12.69 -2.41
N SER A 119 18.15 12.31 -2.46
CA SER A 119 19.12 12.76 -3.46
C SER A 119 19.24 11.83 -4.67
N LEU A 120 18.55 10.69 -4.69
CA LEU A 120 18.56 9.79 -5.84
C LEU A 120 17.55 10.28 -6.88
N SER A 121 18.03 10.66 -8.06
CA SER A 121 17.18 10.90 -9.20
C SER A 121 16.47 9.60 -9.59
N LEU A 122 15.15 9.62 -9.64
CA LEU A 122 14.36 8.57 -10.28
C LEU A 122 14.69 8.64 -11.78
N GLN A 123 15.34 7.60 -12.30
CA GLN A 123 15.59 7.42 -13.74
C GLN A 123 14.31 6.99 -14.45
#